data_AF-A0A0X8JFU2-F1
#
_entry.id   AF-A0A0X8JFU2-F1
#
_cell.length_a   1.000
_cell.length_b   1.000
_cell.length_c   1.000
_cell.angle_alpha   90.00
_cell.angle_beta   90.00
_cell.angle_gamma   90.00
#
_symmetry.space_group_name_H-M   'P 1'
#
loop_
_entity.id
_entity.type
_entity.pdbx_description
1 polymer ?
#
loop_
_entity_poly.entity_id
_entity_poly.type
_entity_poly.pdbx_seq_one_letter_code
_entity_poly.pdbx_strand_id
1 'polypeptide(L)'
;MPSFSRRLARLVPGSSRRRSTPDAELPPPMAALLPDGERPLGAVPVEEDGSRWAVAGPHRLVLLGADGVEDVLGWDEVSRGSWDQDARVFTLGLLRRDPAVRPAGDEELLLTIPRSLRYIESDGSNRAHEVAEEPFARALRHGVDGAIVHHVCGILPSGRRATASVRRDPEGALYTVTDPDASEVGTEEDRAVLAGLVRRVSDGVGLPTR
;
A
#
# COMPACT_ATOMS: atom_id res chain seq x y z
N MET A 1 54.92 -31.89 -24.89
CA MET A 1 53.50 -31.54 -25.10
C MET A 1 53.29 -30.07 -24.74
N PRO A 2 52.39 -29.36 -25.43
CA PRO A 2 52.70 -28.02 -25.91
C PRO A 2 51.94 -26.88 -25.19
N SER A 3 52.56 -25.70 -25.23
CA SER A 3 52.02 -24.44 -25.77
C SER A 3 51.33 -23.34 -24.93
N PHE A 4 51.77 -22.15 -25.35
CA PHE A 4 51.08 -20.86 -25.55
C PHE A 4 50.95 -19.85 -24.40
N SER A 5 52.02 -19.04 -24.30
CA SER A 5 52.06 -17.57 -24.48
C SER A 5 50.76 -16.79 -24.20
N ARG A 6 50.80 -15.98 -23.14
CA ARG A 6 49.94 -14.80 -22.95
C ARG A 6 50.52 -13.62 -23.74
N ARG A 7 49.73 -13.05 -24.66
CA ARG A 7 49.78 -11.59 -24.96
C ARG A 7 48.38 -11.06 -25.26
N LEU A 8 47.99 -10.12 -24.40
CA LEU A 8 47.12 -8.96 -24.55
C LEU A 8 46.42 -8.76 -25.91
N ALA A 9 45.10 -8.87 -25.91
CA ALA A 9 44.23 -8.03 -26.71
C ALA A 9 43.49 -7.07 -25.76
N ARG A 10 43.80 -5.76 -25.88
CA ARG A 10 42.90 -4.71 -25.43
C ARG A 10 41.65 -4.80 -26.30
N LEU A 11 40.48 -5.03 -25.71
CA LEU A 11 39.23 -4.58 -26.29
C LEU A 11 38.60 -3.55 -25.35
N VAL A 12 38.30 -2.42 -25.98
CA VAL A 12 37.66 -1.22 -25.47
C VAL A 12 36.42 -1.55 -24.63
N PRO A 13 36.17 -0.87 -23.50
CA PRO A 13 34.89 -1.01 -22.81
C PRO A 13 33.82 -0.38 -23.70
N GLY A 14 33.04 -1.22 -24.38
CA GLY A 14 31.72 -0.83 -24.85
C GLY A 14 30.88 -0.53 -23.62
N SER A 15 30.86 0.74 -23.20
CA SER A 15 29.88 1.25 -22.27
C SER A 15 28.51 1.07 -22.93
N SER A 16 27.90 -0.09 -22.72
CA SER A 16 26.47 -0.28 -22.93
C SER A 16 25.80 0.68 -21.96
N ARG A 17 25.53 1.91 -22.42
CA ARG A 17 24.54 2.77 -21.81
C ARG A 17 23.27 1.92 -21.84
N ARG A 18 22.92 1.31 -20.71
CA ARG A 18 21.55 0.86 -20.47
C ARG A 18 20.71 2.07 -20.86
N ARG A 19 20.00 1.98 -21.98
CA ARG A 19 18.97 2.96 -22.30
C ARG A 19 17.98 2.78 -21.16
N SER A 20 18.02 3.68 -20.19
CA SER A 20 17.03 3.70 -19.12
C SER A 20 15.70 3.81 -19.84
N THR A 21 14.88 2.77 -19.74
CA THR A 21 13.47 2.89 -20.05
C THR A 21 12.93 4.01 -19.16
N PRO A 22 12.16 4.96 -19.72
CA PRO A 22 11.50 5.96 -18.88
C PRO A 22 10.52 5.25 -17.95
N ASP A 23 10.37 5.77 -16.74
CA ASP A 23 9.41 5.25 -15.79
C ASP A 23 7.99 5.63 -16.23
N ALA A 24 7.02 4.83 -15.85
CA ALA A 24 5.61 5.14 -16.00
C ALA A 24 5.22 6.18 -14.94
N GLU A 25 4.60 7.27 -15.38
CA GLU A 25 4.15 8.36 -14.51
C GLU A 25 2.63 8.50 -14.59
N LEU A 26 2.01 8.93 -13.49
CA LEU A 26 0.58 9.20 -13.45
C LEU A 26 0.21 10.27 -14.50
N PRO A 27 -0.68 9.98 -15.48
CA PRO A 27 -1.01 10.94 -16.51
C PRO A 27 -1.64 12.22 -15.93
N PRO A 28 -1.30 13.43 -16.45
CA PRO A 28 -1.84 14.68 -15.95
C PRO A 28 -3.38 14.75 -15.86
N PRO A 29 -4.15 14.20 -16.83
CA PRO A 29 -5.60 14.14 -16.70
C PRO A 29 -6.07 13.34 -15.49
N MET A 30 -5.38 12.24 -15.13
CA MET A 30 -5.72 11.45 -13.95
C MET A 30 -5.26 12.13 -12.66
N ALA A 31 -4.08 12.77 -12.67
CA ALA A 31 -3.62 13.55 -11.53
C ALA A 31 -4.61 14.69 -11.16
N ALA A 32 -5.31 15.25 -12.15
CA ALA A 32 -6.34 16.27 -11.94
C ALA A 32 -7.65 15.74 -11.32
N LEU A 33 -7.84 14.42 -11.26
CA LEU A 33 -9.01 13.77 -10.62
C LEU A 33 -8.80 13.56 -9.11
N LEU A 34 -7.59 13.80 -8.60
CA LEU A 34 -7.30 13.60 -7.18
C LEU A 34 -8.15 14.54 -6.29
N PRO A 35 -8.65 14.05 -5.15
CA PRO A 35 -9.36 14.88 -4.19
C PRO A 35 -8.51 16.06 -3.69
N ASP A 36 -9.17 17.11 -3.21
CA ASP A 36 -8.50 18.27 -2.64
C ASP A 36 -7.53 17.88 -1.50
N GLY A 37 -6.34 18.47 -1.52
CA GLY A 37 -5.28 18.18 -0.56
C GLY A 37 -4.43 16.95 -0.90
N GLU A 38 -4.87 16.11 -1.84
CA GLU A 38 -4.08 14.98 -2.33
C GLU A 38 -3.11 15.42 -3.44
N ARG A 39 -1.96 14.77 -3.44
CA ARG A 39 -0.96 14.84 -4.51
C ARG A 39 -0.21 13.52 -4.56
N PRO A 40 0.26 13.06 -5.73
CA PRO A 40 0.95 11.78 -5.82
C PRO A 40 2.29 11.85 -5.08
N LEU A 41 2.44 11.09 -3.99
CA LEU A 41 3.74 10.79 -3.38
C LEU A 41 4.36 9.52 -3.98
N GLY A 42 3.50 8.65 -4.51
CA GLY A 42 3.82 7.55 -5.40
C GLY A 42 2.55 7.09 -6.11
N ALA A 43 2.67 6.61 -7.34
CA ALA A 43 1.53 6.15 -8.11
C ALA A 43 1.94 4.94 -8.95
N VAL A 44 1.05 3.96 -9.04
CA VAL A 44 1.24 2.77 -9.87
C VAL A 44 -0.06 2.48 -10.63
N PRO A 45 0.02 2.08 -11.90
CA PRO A 45 -1.13 1.55 -12.60
C PRO A 45 -1.53 0.20 -12.00
N VAL A 46 -2.82 -0.12 -12.09
CA VAL A 46 -3.36 -1.42 -11.70
C VAL A 46 -3.99 -2.18 -12.87
N GLU A 47 -3.95 -1.59 -14.07
CA GLU A 47 -4.39 -2.16 -15.34
C GLU A 47 -3.33 -1.92 -16.43
N GLU A 48 -3.19 -2.85 -17.38
CA GLU A 48 -2.15 -2.80 -18.43
C GLU A 48 -2.33 -1.64 -19.42
N ASP A 49 -3.55 -1.15 -19.58
CA ASP A 49 -3.87 -0.01 -20.47
C ASP A 49 -3.69 1.35 -19.78
N GLY A 50 -3.37 1.36 -18.49
CA GLY A 50 -3.20 2.57 -17.69
C GLY A 50 -4.52 3.33 -17.44
N SER A 51 -5.68 2.71 -17.66
CA SER A 51 -6.99 3.30 -17.38
C SER A 51 -7.26 3.45 -15.88
N ARG A 52 -6.54 2.69 -15.05
CA ARG A 52 -6.76 2.60 -13.62
C ARG A 52 -5.46 2.67 -12.84
N TRP A 53 -5.44 3.48 -11.79
CA TRP A 53 -4.24 3.79 -11.00
C TRP A 53 -4.52 3.78 -9.51
N ALA A 54 -3.56 3.26 -8.74
CA ALA A 54 -3.48 3.45 -7.31
C ALA A 54 -2.49 4.57 -7.00
N VAL A 55 -2.94 5.58 -6.25
CA VAL A 55 -2.16 6.77 -5.91
C VAL A 55 -2.03 6.85 -4.40
N ALA A 56 -0.81 6.73 -3.90
CA ALA A 56 -0.47 7.00 -2.52
C ALA A 56 -0.27 8.50 -2.34
N GLY A 57 -1.20 9.15 -1.63
CA GLY A 57 -1.14 10.56 -1.30
C GLY A 57 -0.75 10.84 0.15
N PRO A 58 -0.66 12.11 0.56
CA PRO A 58 -0.31 12.50 1.93
C PRO A 58 -1.27 11.95 3.00
N HIS A 59 -2.57 11.87 2.73
CA HIS A 59 -3.55 11.49 3.76
C HIS A 59 -4.27 10.16 3.49
N ARG A 60 -4.24 9.69 2.24
CA ARG A 60 -5.07 8.57 1.78
C ARG A 60 -4.47 7.86 0.57
N LEU A 61 -4.87 6.61 0.39
CA LEU A 61 -4.72 5.84 -0.83
C LEU A 61 -5.95 6.10 -1.71
N VAL A 62 -5.74 6.51 -2.95
CA VAL A 62 -6.82 6.81 -3.90
C VAL A 62 -6.75 5.83 -5.07
N LEU A 63 -7.87 5.17 -5.38
CA LEU A 63 -8.03 4.41 -6.61
C LEU A 63 -8.75 5.29 -7.64
N LEU A 64 -8.08 5.53 -8.75
CA LEU A 64 -8.58 6.30 -9.88
C LEU A 64 -8.92 5.35 -11.03
N GLY A 65 -10.09 5.54 -11.62
CA GLY A 65 -10.49 4.98 -12.90
C GLY A 65 -10.52 6.03 -14.00
N ALA A 66 -10.96 5.64 -15.19
CA ALA A 66 -11.04 6.53 -16.35
C ALA A 66 -11.99 7.73 -16.12
N ASP A 67 -13.06 7.52 -15.34
CA ASP A 67 -14.13 8.50 -15.15
C ASP A 67 -14.05 9.27 -13.82
N GLY A 68 -13.06 8.98 -12.97
CA GLY A 68 -12.94 9.64 -11.66
C GLY A 68 -12.35 8.77 -10.57
N VAL A 69 -12.61 9.19 -9.33
CA VAL A 69 -12.24 8.46 -8.12
C VAL A 69 -13.20 7.28 -7.94
N GLU A 70 -12.65 6.07 -7.90
CA GLU A 70 -13.42 4.85 -7.66
C GLU A 70 -13.45 4.48 -6.19
N ASP A 71 -12.35 4.72 -5.47
CA ASP A 71 -12.24 4.40 -4.05
C ASP A 71 -11.23 5.32 -3.36
N VAL A 72 -11.43 5.52 -2.06
CA VAL A 72 -10.56 6.32 -1.19
C VAL A 72 -10.44 5.60 0.14
N LEU A 73 -9.22 5.22 0.49
CA LEU A 73 -8.91 4.65 1.80
C LEU A 73 -8.03 5.60 2.60
N GLY A 74 -8.46 5.90 3.83
CA GLY A 74 -7.59 6.46 4.84
C GLY A 74 -6.44 5.49 5.15
N TRP A 75 -5.25 6.04 5.42
CA TRP A 75 -4.13 5.21 5.86
C TRP A 75 -4.41 4.49 7.19
N ASP A 76 -5.29 5.06 8.01
CA ASP A 76 -5.78 4.48 9.25
C ASP A 76 -6.69 3.28 9.03
N GLU A 77 -7.18 3.02 7.82
CA GLU A 77 -8.05 1.88 7.50
C GLU A 77 -7.25 0.63 7.07
N VAL A 78 -5.95 0.75 6.82
CA VAL A 78 -5.11 -0.38 6.42
C VAL A 78 -4.52 -1.08 7.63
N SER A 79 -4.84 -2.37 7.83
CA SER A 79 -4.31 -3.19 8.93
C SER A 79 -2.89 -3.68 8.66
N ARG A 80 -2.66 -4.19 7.45
CA ARG A 80 -1.38 -4.77 7.00
C ARG A 80 -1.22 -4.61 5.50
N GLY A 81 0.03 -4.59 5.04
CA GLY A 81 0.34 -4.62 3.61
C GLY A 81 1.47 -5.61 3.32
N SER A 82 1.36 -6.32 2.20
CA SER A 82 2.44 -7.15 1.65
C SER A 82 2.62 -6.89 0.16
N TRP A 83 3.82 -7.12 -0.33
CA TRP A 83 4.19 -7.06 -1.75
C TRP A 83 4.74 -8.42 -2.18
N ASP A 84 4.11 -9.03 -3.17
CA ASP A 84 4.65 -10.18 -3.90
C ASP A 84 5.32 -9.67 -5.18
N GLN A 85 6.65 -9.71 -5.22
CA GLN A 85 7.43 -9.22 -6.34
C GLN A 85 7.31 -10.10 -7.60
N ASP A 86 7.08 -11.40 -7.43
CA ASP A 86 7.00 -12.36 -8.54
C ASP A 86 5.64 -12.24 -9.22
N ALA A 87 4.57 -12.24 -8.42
CA ALA A 87 3.21 -12.01 -8.89
C ALA A 87 2.93 -10.55 -9.26
N ARG A 88 3.77 -9.62 -8.77
CA ARG A 88 3.59 -8.17 -8.86
C ARG A 88 2.27 -7.72 -8.22
N VAL A 89 1.95 -8.21 -7.02
CA VAL A 89 0.68 -7.89 -6.33
C VAL A 89 0.95 -7.28 -4.96
N PHE A 90 0.37 -6.09 -4.71
CA PHE A 90 0.20 -5.59 -3.35
C PHE A 90 -1.09 -6.16 -2.77
N THR A 91 -1.01 -6.70 -1.56
CA THR A 91 -2.18 -7.14 -0.78
C THR A 91 -2.28 -6.29 0.47
N LEU A 92 -3.36 -5.54 0.59
CA LEU A 92 -3.63 -4.68 1.74
C LEU A 92 -4.78 -5.28 2.53
N GLY A 93 -4.50 -5.75 3.74
CA GLY A 93 -5.54 -6.10 4.71
C GLY A 93 -6.18 -4.82 5.25
N LEU A 94 -7.49 -4.82 5.38
CA LEU A 94 -8.27 -3.66 5.76
C LEU A 94 -8.89 -3.87 7.14
N LEU A 95 -8.90 -2.83 7.94
CA LEU A 95 -9.64 -2.76 9.18
C LEU A 95 -11.10 -2.56 8.79
N ARG A 96 -11.90 -3.62 8.92
CA ARG A 96 -13.33 -3.56 8.65
C ARG A 96 -13.97 -2.46 9.50
N ARG A 97 -14.45 -1.41 8.85
CA ARG A 97 -15.22 -0.32 9.47
C ARG A 97 -16.63 -0.31 8.90
N ASP A 98 -17.57 0.13 9.73
CA ASP A 98 -19.01 0.30 9.50
C ASP A 98 -19.57 -0.49 8.30
N PRO A 99 -20.28 -1.61 8.53
CA PRO A 99 -20.88 -2.39 7.45
C PRO A 99 -21.90 -1.60 6.59
N ALA A 100 -22.32 -0.39 6.99
CA ALA A 100 -23.08 0.53 6.15
C ALA A 100 -22.22 1.25 5.08
N VAL A 101 -20.91 1.37 5.31
CA VAL A 101 -19.94 2.03 4.42
C VAL A 101 -19.28 1.02 3.49
N ARG A 102 -18.93 -0.17 4.00
CA ARG A 102 -18.31 -1.24 3.20
C ARG A 102 -18.92 -2.61 3.53
N PRO A 103 -19.53 -3.32 2.55
CA PRO A 103 -20.16 -4.61 2.82
C PRO A 103 -19.14 -5.67 3.25
N ALA A 104 -19.64 -6.70 3.92
CA ALA A 104 -18.85 -7.85 4.37
C ALA A 104 -18.18 -8.56 3.18
N GLY A 105 -16.86 -8.75 3.22
CA GLY A 105 -16.10 -9.51 2.21
C GLY A 105 -14.90 -8.78 1.62
N ASP A 106 -14.87 -7.45 1.68
CA ASP A 106 -13.76 -6.63 1.16
C ASP A 106 -12.71 -6.33 2.24
N GLU A 107 -12.22 -7.38 2.89
CA GLU A 107 -11.22 -7.31 3.95
C GLU A 107 -9.79 -7.25 3.40
N GLU A 108 -9.62 -7.46 2.09
CA GLU A 108 -8.36 -7.30 1.38
C GLU A 108 -8.55 -6.50 0.09
N LEU A 109 -7.65 -5.53 -0.16
CA LEU A 109 -7.50 -4.84 -1.43
C LEU A 109 -6.26 -5.37 -2.15
N LEU A 110 -6.47 -5.89 -3.37
CA LEU A 110 -5.41 -6.41 -4.23
C LEU A 110 -5.10 -5.41 -5.35
N LEU A 111 -3.83 -5.03 -5.48
CA LEU A 111 -3.35 -4.15 -6.54
C LEU A 111 -2.31 -4.90 -7.39
N THR A 112 -2.71 -5.34 -8.58
CA THR A 112 -1.83 -6.02 -9.53
C THR A 112 -1.10 -4.99 -10.38
N ILE A 113 0.23 -4.96 -10.31
CA ILE A 113 1.05 -3.93 -10.93
C ILE A 113 1.64 -4.46 -12.25
N PRO A 114 1.25 -3.92 -13.41
CA PRO A 114 1.82 -4.35 -14.67
C PRO A 114 3.31 -4.03 -14.72
N ARG A 115 4.10 -4.80 -15.48
CA ARG A 115 5.55 -4.57 -15.59
C ARG A 115 5.91 -3.29 -16.32
N SER A 116 5.07 -2.92 -17.28
CA SER A 116 5.29 -1.77 -18.14
C SER A 116 3.96 -1.28 -18.67
N LEU A 117 3.84 0.03 -18.87
CA LEU A 117 2.74 0.63 -19.61
C LEU A 117 3.18 1.03 -21.01
N ARG A 118 2.23 1.02 -21.94
CA ARG A 118 2.45 1.51 -23.31
C ARG A 118 1.74 2.84 -23.51
N TYR A 119 2.51 3.85 -23.87
CA TYR A 119 2.01 5.18 -24.17
C TYR A 119 2.19 5.50 -25.64
N ILE A 120 1.24 6.24 -26.19
CA ILE A 120 1.44 6.96 -27.45
C ILE A 120 2.06 8.31 -27.08
N GLU A 121 3.33 8.48 -27.42
CA GLU A 121 4.04 9.74 -27.21
C GLU A 121 3.55 10.83 -28.18
N SER A 122 3.91 12.08 -27.91
CA SER A 122 3.50 13.24 -28.74
C SER A 122 4.02 13.17 -30.18
N ASP A 123 5.07 12.37 -30.43
CA ASP A 123 5.60 12.10 -31.77
C ASP A 123 4.87 10.96 -32.50
N GLY A 124 3.83 10.38 -31.88
CA GLY A 124 3.04 9.26 -32.40
C GLY A 124 3.69 7.89 -32.19
N SER A 125 4.86 7.81 -31.54
CA SER A 125 5.50 6.55 -31.23
C SER A 125 4.79 5.84 -30.08
N ASN A 126 4.69 4.51 -30.16
CA ASN A 126 4.21 3.69 -29.05
C ASN A 126 5.42 3.18 -28.26
N ARG A 127 5.61 3.69 -27.04
CA ARG A 127 6.74 3.35 -26.20
C ARG A 127 6.31 2.64 -24.92
N ALA A 128 7.09 1.63 -24.54
CA ALA A 128 6.96 0.98 -23.23
C ALA A 128 7.72 1.78 -22.17
N HIS A 129 7.04 2.05 -21.06
CA HIS A 129 7.56 2.68 -19.85
C HIS A 129 7.55 1.66 -18.73
N GLU A 130 8.65 1.54 -18.00
CA GLU A 130 8.75 0.60 -16.88
C GLU A 130 7.97 1.11 -15.68
N VAL A 131 7.22 0.25 -15.01
CA VAL A 131 6.51 0.67 -13.79
C VAL A 131 7.46 0.51 -12.62
N ALA A 132 7.81 1.62 -11.97
CA ALA A 132 8.60 1.65 -10.75
C ALA A 132 7.67 1.65 -9.53
N GLU A 133 7.58 0.53 -8.82
CA GLU A 133 6.71 0.39 -7.65
C GLU A 133 7.29 1.01 -6.37
N GLU A 134 8.60 1.25 -6.29
CA GLU A 134 9.26 1.60 -5.04
C GLU A 134 8.80 2.94 -4.43
N PRO A 135 8.55 4.02 -5.21
CA PRO A 135 7.99 5.25 -4.66
C PRO A 135 6.62 5.03 -4.02
N PHE A 136 5.75 4.25 -4.69
CA PHE A 136 4.43 3.89 -4.18
C PHE A 136 4.53 3.04 -2.92
N ALA A 137 5.34 1.97 -2.93
CA ALA A 137 5.53 1.09 -1.78
C ALA A 137 6.03 1.86 -0.54
N ARG A 138 6.94 2.81 -0.74
CA ARG A 138 7.48 3.67 0.31
C ARG A 138 6.41 4.62 0.86
N ALA A 139 5.67 5.30 -0.02
CA ALA A 139 4.61 6.21 0.37
C ALA A 139 3.49 5.47 1.14
N LEU A 140 3.09 4.30 0.65
CA LEU A 140 2.14 3.41 1.31
C LEU A 140 2.60 3.02 2.72
N ARG A 141 3.85 2.55 2.86
CA ARG A 141 4.40 2.20 4.17
C ARG A 141 4.40 3.40 5.13
N HIS A 142 4.91 4.55 4.68
CA HIS A 142 4.95 5.75 5.51
C HIS A 142 3.56 6.24 5.91
N GLY A 143 2.57 6.18 5.01
CA GLY A 143 1.19 6.55 5.29
C GLY A 143 0.59 5.66 6.38
N VAL A 144 0.67 4.34 6.21
CA VAL A 144 0.15 3.36 7.18
C VAL A 144 0.84 3.48 8.53
N ASP A 145 2.17 3.54 8.56
CA ASP A 145 2.94 3.68 9.80
C ASP A 145 2.61 5.01 10.49
N GLY A 146 2.44 6.09 9.72
CA GLY A 146 2.09 7.42 10.24
C GLY A 146 0.69 7.52 10.85
N ALA A 147 -0.23 6.64 10.43
CA ALA A 147 -1.59 6.58 10.98
C ALA A 147 -1.67 5.82 12.32
N ILE A 148 -0.67 4.99 12.63
CA ILE A 148 -0.63 4.20 13.88
C ILE A 148 0.07 5.02 14.96
N VAL A 149 -0.68 5.39 16.01
CA VAL A 149 -0.13 6.14 17.15
C VAL A 149 0.51 5.20 18.16
N HIS A 150 -0.20 4.13 18.51
CA HIS A 150 0.27 3.11 19.44
C HIS A 150 -0.44 1.79 19.16
N HIS A 151 0.23 0.67 19.38
CA HIS A 151 -0.40 -0.64 19.27
C HIS A 151 0.20 -1.63 20.27
N VAL A 152 -0.61 -2.61 20.65
CA VAL A 152 -0.22 -3.74 21.49
C VAL A 152 -0.75 -5.02 20.88
N CYS A 153 0.07 -6.07 20.87
CA CYS A 153 -0.32 -7.38 20.39
C CYS A 153 -0.45 -8.37 21.56
N GLY A 154 -1.22 -9.42 21.35
CA GLY A 154 -1.34 -10.56 22.25
C GLY A 154 -1.76 -11.82 21.50
N ILE A 155 -1.71 -12.95 22.20
CA ILE A 155 -2.30 -14.21 21.74
C ILE A 155 -3.59 -14.42 22.54
N LEU A 156 -4.70 -14.62 21.84
CA LEU A 156 -5.97 -14.99 22.45
C LEU A 156 -5.91 -16.44 22.96
N PRO A 157 -6.70 -16.82 23.96
CA PRO A 157 -6.84 -18.21 24.43
C PRO A 157 -7.07 -19.23 23.30
N SER A 158 -7.78 -18.85 22.23
CA SER A 158 -7.92 -19.66 21.01
C SER A 158 -6.64 -19.90 20.21
N GLY A 159 -5.52 -19.25 20.56
CA GLY A 159 -4.25 -19.27 19.83
C GLY A 159 -4.17 -18.23 18.71
N ARG A 160 -5.27 -17.54 18.39
CA ARG A 160 -5.29 -16.48 17.37
C ARG A 160 -4.51 -15.25 17.87
N ARG A 161 -3.71 -14.65 16.99
CA ARG A 161 -3.06 -13.35 17.28
C ARG A 161 -4.11 -12.24 17.26
N ALA A 162 -4.03 -11.33 18.22
CA ALA A 162 -4.84 -10.13 18.26
C ALA A 162 -3.96 -8.88 18.45
N THR A 163 -4.40 -7.77 17.86
CA THR A 163 -3.79 -6.46 18.00
C THR A 163 -4.85 -5.46 18.40
N ALA A 164 -4.57 -4.60 19.37
CA ALA A 164 -5.32 -3.37 19.61
C ALA A 164 -4.42 -2.19 19.24
N SER A 165 -4.96 -1.23 18.49
CA SER A 165 -4.22 -0.06 18.04
C SER A 165 -5.03 1.21 18.24
N VAL A 166 -4.35 2.27 18.69
CA VAL A 166 -4.84 3.64 18.62
C VAL A 166 -4.32 4.23 17.32
N ARG A 167 -5.24 4.72 16.49
CA ARG A 167 -4.97 5.25 15.17
C ARG A 167 -5.52 6.66 15.05
N ARG A 168 -4.96 7.41 14.12
CA ARG A 168 -5.36 8.79 13.80
C ARG A 168 -6.05 8.81 12.45
N ASP A 169 -7.29 9.26 12.40
CA ASP A 169 -8.00 9.49 11.13
C ASP A 169 -7.45 10.72 10.37
N PRO A 170 -7.86 10.95 9.12
CA PRO A 170 -7.39 12.09 8.33
C PRO A 170 -7.67 13.46 8.97
N GLU A 171 -8.72 13.57 9.77
CA GLU A 171 -9.10 14.79 10.51
C GLU A 171 -8.30 14.97 11.81
N GLY A 172 -7.50 13.97 12.18
CA GLY A 172 -6.61 14.00 13.34
C GLY A 172 -7.22 13.43 14.62
N ALA A 173 -8.45 12.94 14.58
CA ALA A 173 -9.09 12.32 15.74
C ALA A 173 -8.50 10.94 16.02
N LEU A 174 -8.34 10.64 17.31
CA LEU A 174 -7.82 9.36 17.76
C LEU A 174 -8.97 8.39 18.03
N TYR A 175 -8.83 7.17 17.55
CA TYR A 175 -9.76 6.09 17.86
C TYR A 175 -9.01 4.78 18.08
N THR A 176 -9.66 3.85 18.78
CA THR A 176 -9.13 2.51 19.04
C THR A 176 -9.81 1.49 18.14
N VAL A 177 -9.03 0.59 17.57
CA VAL A 177 -9.50 -0.50 16.71
C VAL A 177 -8.73 -1.77 17.03
N THR A 178 -9.37 -2.92 16.82
CA THR A 178 -8.77 -4.24 17.00
C THR A 178 -8.73 -5.03 15.71
N ASP A 179 -7.75 -5.93 15.61
CA ASP A 179 -7.67 -6.97 14.59
C ASP A 179 -7.40 -8.31 15.31
N PRO A 180 -8.32 -9.29 15.32
CA PRO A 180 -9.72 -9.25 14.86
C PRO A 180 -10.54 -8.05 15.30
N ASP A 181 -11.59 -7.74 14.55
CA ASP A 181 -12.69 -6.95 15.10
C ASP A 181 -13.35 -7.68 16.28
N ALA A 182 -13.80 -6.94 17.29
CA ALA A 182 -14.39 -7.52 18.49
C ALA A 182 -15.61 -8.41 18.21
N SER A 183 -16.36 -8.13 17.13
CA SER A 183 -17.50 -8.94 16.70
C SER A 183 -17.12 -10.30 16.11
N GLU A 184 -15.88 -10.45 15.63
CA GLU A 184 -15.34 -11.71 15.11
C GLU A 184 -14.84 -12.64 16.21
N VAL A 185 -14.73 -12.14 17.45
CA VAL A 185 -14.24 -12.91 18.58
C VAL A 185 -15.39 -13.73 19.18
N GLY A 186 -15.28 -15.05 19.01
CA GLY A 186 -16.37 -15.99 19.33
C GLY A 186 -16.53 -16.32 20.82
N THR A 187 -15.43 -16.44 21.57
CA THR A 187 -15.47 -16.88 22.97
C THR A 187 -15.40 -15.71 23.93
N GLU A 188 -16.01 -15.85 25.12
CA GLU A 188 -15.97 -14.80 26.15
C GLU A 188 -14.55 -14.62 26.72
N GLU A 189 -13.79 -15.70 26.82
CA GLU A 189 -12.38 -15.64 27.26
C GLU A 189 -11.52 -14.86 26.28
N ASP A 190 -11.68 -15.07 24.96
CA ASP A 190 -10.98 -14.28 23.95
C ASP A 190 -11.41 -12.81 24.00
N ARG A 191 -12.71 -12.52 24.19
CA ARG A 191 -13.20 -11.13 24.34
C ARG A 191 -12.61 -10.45 25.55
N ALA A 192 -12.49 -11.13 26.69
CA ALA A 192 -11.88 -10.58 27.89
C ALA A 192 -10.39 -10.23 27.68
N VAL A 193 -9.64 -11.09 26.98
CA VAL A 193 -8.23 -10.82 26.64
C VAL A 193 -8.13 -9.66 25.64
N LEU A 194 -9.01 -9.60 24.64
CA LEU A 194 -9.06 -8.49 23.68
C LEU A 194 -9.40 -7.16 24.37
N ALA A 195 -10.37 -7.13 25.28
CA ALA A 195 -10.69 -5.96 26.08
C ALA A 195 -9.50 -5.51 26.96
N GLY A 196 -8.72 -6.47 27.46
CA GLY A 196 -7.46 -6.19 28.14
C GLY A 196 -6.42 -5.51 27.25
N LEU A 197 -6.31 -5.91 25.97
CA LEU A 197 -5.46 -5.24 24.99
C LEU A 197 -5.94 -3.80 24.72
N VAL A 198 -7.25 -3.60 24.55
CA VAL A 198 -7.87 -2.28 24.35
C VAL A 198 -7.58 -1.34 25.52
N ARG A 199 -7.72 -1.81 26.76
CA ARG A 199 -7.36 -1.00 27.93
C ARG A 199 -5.89 -0.59 27.93
N ARG A 200 -4.99 -1.56 27.70
CA ARG A 200 -3.53 -1.29 27.68
C ARG A 200 -3.14 -0.27 26.62
N VAL A 201 -3.70 -0.36 25.41
CA VAL A 201 -3.36 0.57 24.34
C VAL A 201 -3.87 1.98 24.63
N SER A 202 -5.07 2.11 25.19
CA SER A 202 -5.64 3.40 25.58
C SER A 202 -4.88 4.05 26.74
N ASP A 203 -4.50 3.27 27.75
CA ASP A 203 -3.68 3.74 28.88
C ASP A 203 -2.31 4.27 28.38
N GLY A 204 -1.74 3.64 27.35
CA GLY A 204 -0.46 4.03 26.73
C GLY A 204 -0.47 5.41 26.06
N VAL A 205 -1.64 5.95 25.72
CA VAL A 205 -1.81 7.27 25.09
C VAL A 205 -2.61 8.26 25.93
N GLY A 206 -3.00 7.88 27.15
CA GLY A 206 -3.79 8.72 28.07
C GLY A 206 -5.25 8.93 27.64
N LEU A 207 -5.83 8.04 26.82
CA LEU A 207 -7.25 8.07 26.49
C LEU A 207 -8.08 7.51 27.66
N PRO A 208 -9.23 8.12 28.02
CA PRO A 208 -10.04 7.64 29.13
C PRO A 208 -10.59 6.24 28.83
N THR A 209 -10.18 5.27 29.64
CA THR A 209 -10.77 3.92 29.69
C THR A 209 -12.04 4.00 30.54
N ARG A 210 -13.21 3.99 29.90
CA ARG A 210 -14.52 3.92 30.59
C ARG A 210 -14.99 2.49 30.75
#